data_AF-A0A2G6DN77-F1
#
_entry.id   AF-A0A2G6DN77-F1
#
_cell.length_a   1.000
_cell.length_b   1.000
_cell.length_c   1.000
_cell.angle_alpha   90.00
_cell.angle_beta   90.00
_cell.angle_gamma   90.00
#
_symmetry.space_group_name_H-M   'P 1'
#
loop_
_entity.id
_entity.type
_entity.pdbx_description
1 polymer ?
#
loop_
_entity_poly.entity_id
_entity_poly.type
_entity_poly.pdbx_seq_one_letter_code
_entity_poly.pdbx_strand_id
1 'polypeptide(L)'
;QGGELKGLCPSDEEMGKKCVNYIFKTPGGNIYHGADSHYSVQFAKHGKEHDIDVVLNNYGDNPVGIMDKMTSIDLLRMAEALRAKVVIPVHHDVWSNFQASTDEILALYRMRKDRLQYQFHPFIWEVGGKYVYPRDKDLIEYHHPRGFDDCFEQEPNVPFKSIL
;
A
#
# COMPACT_ATOMS: atom_id res chain seq x y z
N GLN A 1 28.88 -15.80 -10.30
CA GLN A 1 28.73 -17.06 -9.53
C GLN A 1 27.76 -17.95 -10.30
N GLY A 2 28.13 -19.19 -10.61
CA GLY A 2 27.43 -20.10 -11.53
C GLY A 2 26.11 -20.69 -11.01
N GLY A 3 25.17 -19.85 -10.60
CA GLY A 3 23.74 -20.18 -10.45
C GLY A 3 23.31 -21.06 -9.27
N GLU A 4 24.19 -21.83 -8.62
CA GLU A 4 23.79 -22.71 -7.52
C GLU A 4 23.76 -21.98 -6.17
N LEU A 5 22.55 -21.82 -5.61
CA LEU A 5 22.30 -21.12 -4.34
C LEU A 5 22.17 -22.07 -3.14
N LYS A 6 22.11 -23.38 -3.38
CA LYS A 6 21.89 -24.39 -2.34
C LYS A 6 23.07 -24.45 -1.39
N GLY A 7 22.83 -24.23 -0.09
CA GLY A 7 23.85 -24.30 0.96
C GLY A 7 24.65 -23.00 1.17
N LEU A 8 24.38 -21.95 0.41
CA LEU A 8 24.90 -20.60 0.70
C LEU A 8 24.01 -19.95 1.76
N CYS A 9 24.61 -19.45 2.84
CA CYS A 9 23.91 -18.60 3.78
C CYS A 9 23.96 -17.17 3.24
N PRO A 10 22.85 -16.59 2.75
CA PRO A 10 22.85 -15.20 2.31
C PRO A 10 23.26 -14.31 3.49
N SER A 11 24.23 -13.43 3.26
CA SER A 11 24.70 -12.46 4.24
C SER A 11 23.98 -11.12 4.09
N ASP A 12 23.99 -10.30 5.15
CA ASP A 12 23.50 -8.91 5.12
C ASP A 12 24.19 -8.10 4.01
N GLU A 13 25.49 -8.35 3.78
CA GLU A 13 26.27 -7.69 2.71
C GLU A 13 25.76 -8.07 1.31
N GLU A 14 25.46 -9.34 1.08
CA GLU A 14 24.93 -9.79 -0.21
C GLU A 14 23.52 -9.28 -0.46
N MET A 15 22.70 -9.23 0.60
CA MET A 15 21.38 -8.63 0.51
C MET A 15 21.51 -7.15 0.20
N GLY A 16 22.29 -6.38 0.96
CA GLY A 16 22.47 -4.94 0.77
C GLY A 16 22.99 -4.52 -0.62
N LYS A 17 23.67 -5.42 -1.35
CA LYS A 17 24.13 -5.15 -2.73
C LYS A 17 23.03 -5.22 -3.79
N LYS A 18 21.95 -5.94 -3.54
CA LYS A 18 20.84 -6.19 -4.50
C LYS A 18 19.52 -5.57 -4.03
N CYS A 19 19.41 -5.52 -2.71
CA CYS A 19 18.34 -5.28 -1.78
C CYS A 19 18.23 -3.96 -1.04
N VAL A 20 17.38 -3.00 -1.39
CA VAL A 20 17.15 -1.86 -0.48
C VAL A 20 15.69 -1.41 -0.43
N ASN A 21 15.29 -0.88 0.72
CA ASN A 21 14.08 -0.10 0.87
C ASN A 21 14.44 1.38 1.01
N TYR A 22 13.55 2.27 0.58
CA TYR A 22 13.82 3.71 0.56
C TYR A 22 12.91 4.46 1.52
N ILE A 23 13.46 5.52 2.13
CA ILE A 23 12.67 6.55 2.82
C ILE A 23 12.89 7.86 2.08
N PHE A 24 11.86 8.36 1.42
CA PHE A 24 11.86 9.66 0.76
C PHE A 24 11.38 10.70 1.75
N LYS A 25 12.26 11.63 2.13
CA LYS A 25 11.93 12.71 3.05
C LYS A 25 11.60 13.98 2.28
N THR A 26 10.45 14.57 2.57
CA THR A 26 10.00 15.82 1.94
C THR A 26 9.54 16.80 3.02
N PRO A 27 9.46 18.12 2.72
CA PRO A 27 8.87 19.07 3.65
C PRO A 27 7.41 18.78 4.03
N GLY A 28 6.69 17.98 3.23
CA GLY A 28 5.28 17.61 3.49
C GLY A 28 5.09 16.27 4.20
N GLY A 29 6.15 15.48 4.39
CA GLY A 29 6.09 14.15 5.01
C GLY A 29 7.10 13.16 4.43
N ASN A 30 7.21 12.00 5.07
CA ASN A 30 8.17 10.95 4.78
C ASN A 30 7.49 9.68 4.24
N ILE A 31 7.96 9.19 3.10
CA ILE A 31 7.39 8.03 2.41
C ILE A 31 8.36 6.85 2.50
N TYR A 32 7.94 5.74 3.09
CA TYR A 32 8.67 4.48 3.10
C TYR A 32 8.21 3.61 1.91
N HIS A 33 9.13 3.30 1.00
CA HIS A 33 8.88 2.38 -0.10
C HIS A 33 9.54 1.03 0.19
N GLY A 34 8.73 0.07 0.65
CA GLY A 34 9.17 -1.28 0.99
C GLY A 34 9.35 -2.20 -0.21
N ALA A 35 8.90 -1.77 -1.40
CA ALA A 35 8.96 -2.57 -2.62
C ALA A 35 8.36 -3.96 -2.39
N ASP A 36 9.06 -5.02 -2.83
CA ASP A 36 8.63 -6.41 -2.71
C ASP A 36 9.21 -7.11 -1.47
N SER A 37 9.53 -6.35 -0.42
CA SER A 37 9.97 -6.93 0.84
C SER A 37 8.86 -7.77 1.48
N HIS A 38 9.19 -9.01 1.84
CA HIS A 38 8.38 -9.83 2.75
C HIS A 38 8.39 -9.24 4.17
N TYR A 39 7.51 -9.75 5.02
CA TYR A 39 7.44 -9.31 6.41
C TYR A 39 8.76 -9.58 7.15
N SER A 40 9.32 -8.55 7.77
CA SER A 40 10.48 -8.65 8.66
C SER A 40 10.24 -7.89 9.95
N VAL A 41 10.71 -8.46 11.06
CA VAL A 41 10.70 -7.75 12.36
C VAL A 41 11.57 -6.49 12.36
N GLN A 42 12.51 -6.35 11.40
CA GLN A 42 13.33 -5.15 11.24
C GLN A 42 12.52 -3.90 10.87
N PHE A 43 11.28 -4.03 10.38
CA PHE A 43 10.38 -2.89 10.22
C PHE A 43 10.16 -2.13 11.53
N ALA A 44 10.16 -2.83 12.68
CA ALA A 44 10.05 -2.18 13.99
C ALA A 44 11.29 -1.36 14.36
N LYS A 45 12.47 -1.72 13.84
CA LYS A 45 13.69 -0.93 13.98
C LYS A 45 13.59 0.34 13.13
N HIS A 46 13.19 0.21 11.87
CA HIS A 46 13.01 1.36 10.98
C HIS A 46 11.99 2.37 11.53
N GLY A 47 10.84 1.90 12.05
CA GLY A 47 9.84 2.76 12.70
C GLY A 47 10.26 3.36 14.05
N LYS A 48 11.35 2.87 14.66
CA LYS A 48 11.99 3.49 15.83
C LYS A 48 13.01 4.56 15.44
N GLU A 49 13.71 4.35 14.34
CA GLU A 49 14.83 5.20 13.89
C GLU A 49 14.38 6.32 12.95
N HIS A 50 13.18 6.22 12.37
CA HIS A 50 12.67 7.15 11.38
C HIS A 50 11.18 7.45 11.57
N ASP A 51 10.80 8.71 11.38
CA ASP A 51 9.40 9.11 11.23
C ASP A 51 8.93 8.73 9.82
N ILE A 52 7.87 7.91 9.75
CA ILE A 52 7.29 7.44 8.51
C ILE A 52 5.83 7.88 8.50
N ASP A 53 5.43 8.63 7.47
CA ASP A 53 4.06 9.08 7.32
C ASP A 53 3.26 8.10 6.47
N VAL A 54 3.79 7.75 5.31
CA VAL A 54 3.14 6.86 4.33
C VAL A 54 4.06 5.68 4.07
N VAL A 55 3.52 4.46 4.11
CA VAL A 55 4.22 3.25 3.67
C VAL A 55 3.54 2.64 2.45
N LEU A 56 4.34 2.32 1.43
CA LEU A 56 3.95 1.53 0.27
C LEU A 56 4.66 0.18 0.35
N ASN A 57 3.91 -0.91 0.22
CA ASN A 57 4.50 -2.24 0.05
C ASN A 57 3.61 -3.15 -0.80
N ASN A 58 4.25 -4.12 -1.43
CA ASN A 58 3.60 -5.06 -2.31
C ASN A 58 2.68 -6.03 -1.56
N TYR A 59 1.53 -6.29 -2.17
CA TYR A 59 0.47 -7.22 -1.76
C TYR A 59 0.11 -8.11 -2.95
N GLY A 60 -0.42 -9.30 -2.68
CA GLY A 60 -0.92 -10.21 -3.69
C GLY A 60 -1.37 -11.52 -3.05
N ASP A 61 -2.21 -12.28 -3.75
CA ASP A 61 -2.67 -13.58 -3.27
C ASP A 61 -1.69 -14.65 -3.75
N ASN A 62 -0.98 -15.26 -2.80
CA ASN A 62 0.09 -16.19 -3.13
C ASN A 62 -0.48 -17.54 -3.58
N PRO A 63 -0.07 -18.07 -4.75
CA PRO A 63 -0.47 -19.42 -5.16
C PRO A 63 -0.04 -20.50 -4.16
N VAL A 64 -0.72 -21.65 -4.20
CA VAL A 64 -0.38 -22.80 -3.33
C VAL A 64 1.10 -23.19 -3.51
N GLY A 65 1.87 -23.13 -2.42
CA GLY A 65 3.30 -23.46 -2.40
C GLY A 65 4.23 -22.28 -2.75
N ILE A 66 3.70 -21.07 -2.94
CA ILE A 66 4.46 -19.85 -3.22
C ILE A 66 4.34 -18.88 -2.05
N MET A 67 5.40 -18.12 -1.78
CA MET A 67 5.40 -16.98 -0.87
C MET A 67 6.25 -15.86 -1.48
N ASP A 68 5.60 -15.00 -2.25
CA ASP A 68 6.24 -13.95 -3.05
C ASP A 68 5.72 -12.54 -2.71
N LYS A 69 4.57 -12.44 -2.05
CA LYS A 69 3.97 -11.18 -1.60
C LYS A 69 3.61 -11.24 -0.12
N MET A 70 3.58 -10.09 0.55
CA MET A 70 3.03 -10.01 1.90
C MET A 70 1.53 -10.31 1.88
N THR A 71 1.05 -10.94 2.96
CA THR A 71 -0.39 -11.13 3.18
C THR A 71 -1.05 -9.83 3.65
N SER A 72 -2.39 -9.82 3.62
CA SER A 72 -3.22 -8.71 4.12
C SER A 72 -2.87 -8.33 5.58
N ILE A 73 -2.67 -9.33 6.44
CA ILE A 73 -2.37 -9.13 7.85
C ILE A 73 -0.93 -8.67 8.07
N ASP A 74 0.01 -9.10 7.23
CA ASP A 74 1.40 -8.68 7.30
C ASP A 74 1.56 -7.21 6.92
N LEU A 75 0.78 -6.69 5.97
CA LEU A 75 0.72 -5.25 5.69
C LEU A 75 0.28 -4.43 6.90
N LEU A 76 -0.77 -4.85 7.60
CA LEU A 76 -1.23 -4.17 8.82
C LEU A 76 -0.17 -4.23 9.92
N ARG A 77 0.53 -5.37 10.07
CA ARG A 77 1.64 -5.52 11.02
C ARG A 77 2.85 -4.67 10.61
N MET A 78 3.15 -4.54 9.33
CA MET A 78 4.21 -3.68 8.81
C MET A 78 3.91 -2.22 9.14
N ALA A 79 2.68 -1.76 8.89
CA ALA A 79 2.25 -0.40 9.20
C ALA A 79 2.35 -0.09 10.70
N GLU A 80 1.93 -1.03 11.55
CA GLU A 80 2.10 -0.96 13.01
C GLU A 80 3.59 -0.88 13.40
N ALA A 81 4.42 -1.76 12.85
CA ALA A 81 5.85 -1.83 13.14
C ALA A 81 6.60 -0.56 12.72
N LEU A 82 6.29 -0.02 11.54
CA LEU A 82 6.86 1.22 11.01
C LEU A 82 6.30 2.47 11.70
N ARG A 83 5.24 2.34 12.50
CA ARG A 83 4.52 3.46 13.12
C ARG A 83 4.02 4.49 12.10
N ALA A 84 3.70 3.99 10.89
CA ALA A 84 3.19 4.80 9.78
C ALA A 84 1.86 5.46 10.16
N LYS A 85 1.42 6.43 9.36
CA LYS A 85 0.07 7.01 9.43
C LYS A 85 -0.87 6.42 8.40
N VAL A 86 -0.34 6.11 7.21
CA VAL A 86 -1.10 5.51 6.11
C VAL A 86 -0.32 4.34 5.51
N VAL A 87 -1.00 3.22 5.27
CA VAL A 87 -0.46 2.07 4.51
C VAL A 87 -1.19 1.92 3.18
N ILE A 88 -0.43 1.85 2.10
CA ILE A 88 -0.94 1.73 0.73
C ILE A 88 -0.46 0.39 0.15
N PRO A 89 -1.34 -0.62 -0.03
CA PRO A 89 -0.98 -1.82 -0.76
C PRO A 89 -0.77 -1.50 -2.23
N VAL A 90 0.29 -2.03 -2.84
CA VAL A 90 0.56 -1.91 -4.29
C VAL A 90 0.91 -3.28 -4.87
N HIS A 91 1.18 -3.39 -6.18
CA HIS A 91 1.65 -4.59 -6.87
C HIS A 91 0.65 -5.78 -6.92
N HIS A 92 -0.54 -5.61 -6.34
CA HIS A 92 -1.66 -6.56 -6.45
C HIS A 92 -2.40 -6.45 -7.80
N ASP A 93 -2.04 -5.44 -8.60
CA ASP A 93 -2.67 -5.06 -9.87
C ASP A 93 -2.02 -5.70 -11.11
N VAL A 94 -0.77 -6.15 -11.01
CA VAL A 94 0.08 -6.44 -12.18
C VAL A 94 -0.11 -7.86 -12.73
N TRP A 95 -0.42 -8.83 -11.85
CA TRP A 95 -0.33 -10.26 -12.19
C TRP A 95 -1.66 -10.97 -11.97
N SER A 96 -2.20 -11.56 -13.04
CA SER A 96 -3.47 -12.30 -12.99
C SER A 96 -3.42 -13.51 -12.05
N ASN A 97 -2.28 -14.19 -11.95
CA ASN A 97 -2.07 -15.33 -11.06
C ASN A 97 -1.78 -14.95 -9.60
N PHE A 98 -1.76 -13.66 -9.28
CA PHE A 98 -1.69 -13.11 -7.92
C PHE A 98 -2.87 -12.17 -7.61
N GLN A 99 -3.95 -12.24 -8.41
CA GLN A 99 -5.13 -11.40 -8.24
C GLN A 99 -5.63 -11.50 -6.79
N ALA A 100 -5.65 -10.36 -6.09
CA ALA A 100 -5.99 -10.28 -4.67
C ALA A 100 -7.15 -9.32 -4.43
N SER A 101 -7.86 -9.52 -3.32
CA SER A 101 -8.90 -8.59 -2.86
C SER A 101 -8.37 -7.70 -1.75
N THR A 102 -8.27 -6.40 -2.03
CA THR A 102 -7.88 -5.40 -1.01
C THR A 102 -8.91 -5.22 0.10
N ASP A 103 -10.14 -5.71 -0.08
CA ASP A 103 -11.18 -5.70 0.97
C ASP A 103 -10.76 -6.52 2.19
N GLU A 104 -9.91 -7.52 2.00
CA GLU A 104 -9.36 -8.32 3.10
C GLU A 104 -8.60 -7.43 4.10
N ILE A 105 -7.80 -6.48 3.58
CA ILE A 105 -7.05 -5.52 4.39
C ILE A 105 -8.02 -4.62 5.16
N LEU A 106 -9.08 -4.14 4.50
CA LEU A 106 -10.09 -3.28 5.12
C LEU A 106 -10.86 -4.02 6.22
N ALA A 107 -11.26 -5.26 5.97
CA ALA A 107 -11.97 -6.11 6.93
C ALA A 107 -11.10 -6.38 8.16
N LEU A 108 -9.87 -6.84 7.96
CA LEU A 108 -8.94 -7.12 9.06
C LEU A 108 -8.56 -5.85 9.85
N TYR A 109 -8.41 -4.72 9.17
CA TYR A 109 -8.20 -3.43 9.81
C TYR A 109 -9.38 -3.08 10.72
N ARG A 110 -10.61 -3.13 10.21
CA ARG A 110 -11.84 -2.87 11.01
C ARG A 110 -11.94 -3.80 12.21
N MET A 111 -11.59 -5.08 12.06
CA MET A 111 -11.62 -6.07 13.15
C MET A 111 -10.57 -5.82 14.25
N ARG A 112 -9.44 -5.18 13.94
CA ARG A 112 -8.28 -5.10 14.85
C ARG A 112 -8.00 -3.71 15.40
N LYS A 113 -8.32 -2.64 14.64
CA LYS A 113 -7.86 -1.27 14.92
C LYS A 113 -8.19 -0.79 16.33
N ASP A 114 -9.38 -1.09 16.85
CA ASP A 114 -9.82 -0.59 18.15
C ASP A 114 -9.18 -1.38 19.30
N ARG A 115 -9.09 -2.71 19.14
CA ARG A 115 -8.47 -3.59 20.14
C ARG A 115 -6.96 -3.40 20.25
N LEU A 116 -6.28 -3.18 19.12
CA LEU A 116 -4.83 -2.97 19.06
C LEU A 116 -4.44 -1.49 19.04
N GLN A 117 -5.42 -0.59 19.07
CA GLN A 117 -5.23 0.85 19.07
C GLN A 117 -4.34 1.32 17.90
N TYR A 118 -4.60 0.81 16.70
CA TYR A 118 -3.85 1.19 15.50
C TYR A 118 -3.88 2.70 15.28
N GLN A 119 -2.70 3.30 15.08
CA GLN A 119 -2.49 4.73 14.86
C GLN A 119 -2.33 5.07 13.37
N PHE A 120 -2.81 4.18 12.50
CA PHE A 120 -2.76 4.27 11.05
C PHE A 120 -4.09 3.80 10.45
N HIS A 121 -4.27 4.01 9.16
CA HIS A 121 -5.31 3.33 8.38
C HIS A 121 -4.79 2.92 6.99
N PRO A 122 -5.42 1.93 6.35
CA PRO A 122 -5.16 1.63 4.96
C PRO A 122 -5.75 2.71 4.04
N PHE A 123 -5.11 2.91 2.88
CA PHE A 123 -5.65 3.63 1.74
C PHE A 123 -5.55 2.72 0.50
N ILE A 124 -6.70 2.31 -0.04
CA ILE A 124 -6.78 1.48 -1.25
C ILE A 124 -6.73 2.40 -2.47
N TRP A 125 -5.77 2.12 -3.34
CA TRP A 125 -5.46 2.97 -4.49
C TRP A 125 -5.82 2.26 -5.80
N GLU A 126 -5.80 3.03 -6.90
CA GLU A 126 -5.98 2.51 -8.24
C GLU A 126 -4.81 2.94 -9.13
N VAL A 127 -4.49 2.10 -10.12
CA VAL A 127 -3.38 2.36 -11.04
C VAL A 127 -3.60 3.66 -11.81
N GLY A 128 -2.59 4.53 -11.83
CA GLY A 128 -2.68 5.86 -12.44
C GLY A 128 -3.39 6.91 -11.59
N GLY A 129 -3.87 6.54 -10.40
CA GLY A 129 -4.43 7.48 -9.43
C GLY A 129 -3.39 8.44 -8.85
N LYS A 130 -3.87 9.49 -8.18
CA LYS A 130 -3.02 10.47 -7.47
C LYS A 130 -3.32 10.43 -5.98
N TYR A 131 -2.27 10.46 -5.16
CA TYR A 131 -2.35 10.59 -3.71
C TYR A 131 -1.42 11.72 -3.25
N VAL A 132 -1.92 12.64 -2.43
CA VAL A 132 -1.15 13.80 -1.92
C VAL A 132 -1.21 13.83 -0.41
N TYR A 133 -0.10 13.52 0.25
CA TYR A 133 0.05 13.69 1.69
C TYR A 133 0.47 15.13 2.04
N PRO A 134 -0.07 15.75 3.12
CA PRO A 134 -1.06 15.23 4.05
C PRO A 134 -2.52 15.52 3.66
N ARG A 135 -2.79 16.10 2.48
CA ARG A 135 -4.16 16.49 2.07
C ARG A 135 -5.14 15.33 2.05
N ASP A 136 -4.71 14.21 1.47
CA ASP A 136 -5.54 13.03 1.21
C ASP A 136 -5.41 12.02 2.36
N LYS A 137 -4.76 12.40 3.47
CA LYS A 137 -4.30 11.48 4.51
C LYS A 137 -5.42 10.66 5.12
N ASP A 138 -6.63 11.19 5.27
CA ASP A 138 -7.74 10.54 5.98
C ASP A 138 -8.65 9.72 5.04
N LEU A 139 -8.32 9.66 3.74
CA LEU A 139 -9.06 8.84 2.77
C LEU A 139 -8.76 7.35 2.98
N ILE A 140 -9.77 6.51 2.78
CA ILE A 140 -9.63 5.04 2.86
C ILE A 140 -9.58 4.40 1.47
N GLU A 141 -10.26 4.98 0.48
CA GLU A 141 -10.36 4.44 -0.87
C GLU A 141 -10.25 5.57 -1.88
N TYR A 142 -9.51 5.33 -2.96
CA TYR A 142 -9.42 6.22 -4.10
C TYR A 142 -10.58 6.01 -5.07
N HIS A 143 -10.97 7.06 -5.77
CA HIS A 143 -11.79 6.96 -6.97
C HIS A 143 -11.27 7.93 -8.02
N HIS A 144 -11.24 7.52 -9.29
CA HIS A 144 -10.85 8.41 -10.38
C HIS A 144 -11.80 9.62 -10.50
N PRO A 145 -11.31 10.81 -10.91
CA PRO A 145 -12.17 11.94 -11.22
C PRO A 145 -13.27 11.51 -12.19
N ARG A 146 -14.53 11.77 -11.81
CA ARG A 146 -15.70 11.33 -12.60
C ARG A 146 -16.07 12.30 -13.72
N GLY A 147 -15.45 13.48 -13.76
CA GLY A 147 -15.76 14.55 -14.70
C GLY A 147 -17.15 15.16 -14.44
N PHE A 148 -17.66 15.87 -15.44
CA PHE A 148 -18.95 16.59 -15.38
C PHE A 148 -19.00 17.69 -14.32
N ASP A 149 -17.85 18.29 -14.00
CA ASP A 149 -17.76 19.40 -13.04
C ASP A 149 -18.59 20.63 -13.49
N ASP A 150 -18.88 20.71 -14.80
CA ASP A 150 -19.69 21.71 -15.49
C ASP A 150 -21.13 21.24 -15.79
N CYS A 151 -21.58 20.12 -15.23
CA CYS A 151 -22.93 19.63 -15.49
C CYS A 151 -23.98 20.67 -15.09
N PHE A 152 -24.94 20.89 -15.99
CA PHE A 152 -26.00 21.89 -15.85
C PHE A 152 -25.52 23.37 -15.78
N GLU A 153 -24.28 23.69 -16.17
CA GLU A 153 -23.91 25.08 -16.48
C GLU A 153 -24.74 25.64 -17.66
N GLN A 154 -25.25 24.75 -18.52
CA GLN A 154 -26.22 25.07 -19.56
C GLN A 154 -27.45 24.15 -19.42
N GLU A 155 -28.63 24.66 -19.77
CA GLU A 155 -29.87 23.88 -19.76
C GLU A 155 -29.76 22.70 -20.74
N PRO A 156 -30.09 21.47 -20.31
CA PRO A 156 -30.08 20.30 -21.19
C PRO A 156 -31.05 20.49 -22.35
N ASN A 157 -30.59 20.23 -23.57
CA ASN A 157 -31.43 20.27 -24.76
C ASN A 157 -32.29 18.99 -24.85
N VAL A 158 -33.39 18.94 -24.10
CA VAL A 158 -34.26 17.76 -23.97
C VAL A 158 -35.74 18.10 -24.20
N PRO A 159 -36.57 17.13 -24.65
CA PRO A 159 -38.00 17.37 -24.95
C PRO A 159 -38.85 17.71 -23.72
N PHE A 160 -38.48 17.16 -22.56
CA PHE A 160 -39.04 17.48 -21.25
C PHE A 160 -38.03 17.15 -20.16
N LYS A 161 -38.11 17.83 -19.02
CA LYS A 161 -37.05 17.81 -17.99
C LYS A 161 -36.84 16.47 -17.31
N SER A 162 -37.87 15.65 -17.19
CA SER A 162 -37.84 14.38 -16.45
C SER A 162 -37.55 13.16 -17.34
N ILE A 163 -36.89 13.36 -18.48
CA ILE A 163 -36.57 12.26 -19.39
C ILE A 163 -35.43 11.39 -18.85
N LEU A 164 -34.49 11.99 -18.10
CA LEU A 164 -33.38 11.39 -17.36
C LEU A 164 -33.02 12.28 -16.16
#